data_AF-A0A6I2MH27-F1
#
_entry.id   AF-A0A6I2MH27-F1
#
_cell.length_a   1.000
_cell.length_b   1.000
_cell.length_c   1.000
_cell.angle_alpha   90.00
_cell.angle_beta   90.00
_cell.angle_gamma   90.00
#
_symmetry.space_group_name_H-M   'P 1'
#
loop_
_entity.id
_entity.type
_entity.pdbx_description
1 polymer ?
#
loop_
_entity_poly.entity_id
_entity_poly.type
_entity_poly.pdbx_seq_one_letter_code
_entity_poly.pdbx_strand_id
1 'polypeptide(L)'
;MALKDIIQEIAKLSTADQYRLKEFFTKSLASYSTSEPVFKEVSERKHKDGFTCSHCHSNNAVRFGKYYVKMGSRTLERQRYRCKECGKTFTDVTNTPLYHTHLPHKWLEFVQCMIEGYSLRKSAELLKVHYVTLFYWRHKLLSAIKEMDFDQFEGIVEMDETYFLYSEKGKRKVEGRKARKRGGSSSQRGISKEQVCVLVARDRQKANSKVVGQGRIVKTRLEAAIGSKLTPTNVLCTDAWRAFMTYAKEKGLEHYRFKSDGKERVRGVYHIQNVNSYHSRLKGWLNRFNGVATKYLDHYLSWFQFLDQIKHKNGDTTVSKMIVESCLFSMNATFDKLRLSEFTK
;
A
#
# COMPACT_ATOMS: atom_id res chain seq x y z
N MET A 1 -41.75 -12.22 -8.21
CA MET A 1 -42.36 -11.05 -7.57
C MET A 1 -41.92 -9.83 -8.35
N ALA A 2 -42.85 -9.10 -8.96
CA ALA A 2 -42.51 -7.92 -9.74
C ALA A 2 -42.07 -6.79 -8.80
N LEU A 3 -41.25 -5.84 -9.26
CA LEU A 3 -40.80 -4.70 -8.46
C LEU A 3 -41.99 -3.94 -7.84
N LYS A 4 -43.10 -3.89 -8.57
CA LYS A 4 -44.36 -3.25 -8.17
C LYS A 4 -44.97 -3.89 -6.92
N ASP A 5 -44.94 -5.22 -6.82
CA ASP A 5 -45.49 -5.95 -5.67
C ASP A 5 -44.63 -5.71 -4.42
N ILE A 6 -43.31 -5.64 -4.58
CA ILE A 6 -42.37 -5.35 -3.49
C ILE A 6 -42.62 -3.94 -2.93
N ILE A 7 -42.84 -2.94 -3.80
CA ILE A 7 -43.13 -1.57 -3.36
C ILE A 7 -44.45 -1.51 -2.58
N GLN A 8 -45.47 -2.25 -3.02
CA GLN A 8 -46.74 -2.32 -2.29
C GLN A 8 -46.59 -2.94 -0.91
N GLU A 9 -45.78 -3.99 -0.75
CA GLU A 9 -45.50 -4.58 0.56
C GLU A 9 -44.68 -3.66 1.45
N ILE A 10 -43.71 -2.92 0.89
CA ILE A 10 -42.93 -1.93 1.65
C ILE A 10 -43.84 -0.80 2.17
N ALA A 11 -44.82 -0.36 1.37
CA ALA A 11 -45.76 0.69 1.76
C ALA A 11 -46.65 0.28 2.95
N LYS A 12 -46.86 -1.03 3.18
CA LYS A 12 -47.62 -1.56 4.32
C LYS A 12 -46.82 -1.58 5.63
N LEU A 13 -45.50 -1.40 5.58
CA LEU A 13 -44.64 -1.38 6.77
C LEU A 13 -44.84 -0.10 7.59
N SER A 14 -44.56 -0.17 8.89
CA SER A 14 -44.49 1.01 9.76
C SER A 14 -43.42 2.00 9.26
N THR A 15 -43.56 3.29 9.57
CA THR A 15 -42.56 4.31 9.22
C THR A 15 -41.17 3.98 9.76
N ALA A 16 -41.09 3.41 10.96
CA ALA A 16 -39.82 2.96 11.55
C ALA A 16 -39.18 1.82 10.75
N ASP A 17 -39.98 0.84 10.32
CA ASP A 17 -39.47 -0.29 9.53
C ASP A 17 -39.16 0.11 8.09
N GLN A 18 -39.93 1.01 7.48
CA GLN A 18 -39.59 1.63 6.19
C GLN A 18 -38.24 2.34 6.26
N TYR A 19 -37.96 3.08 7.34
CA TYR A 19 -36.66 3.73 7.55
C TYR A 19 -35.53 2.69 7.73
N ARG A 20 -35.74 1.65 8.54
CA ARG A 20 -34.78 0.54 8.70
C ARG A 20 -34.52 -0.18 7.38
N LEU A 21 -35.55 -0.40 6.58
CA LEU A 21 -35.47 -1.04 5.27
C LEU A 21 -34.71 -0.16 4.29
N LYS A 22 -34.97 1.16 4.28
CA LYS A 22 -34.21 2.13 3.51
C LYS A 22 -32.74 2.12 3.91
N GLU A 23 -32.42 2.15 5.19
CA GLU A 23 -31.03 2.03 5.66
C GLU A 23 -30.40 0.71 5.24
N PHE A 24 -31.11 -0.41 5.38
CA PHE A 24 -30.64 -1.73 5.00
C PHE A 24 -30.34 -1.81 3.50
N PHE A 25 -31.25 -1.31 2.67
CA PHE A 25 -31.06 -1.26 1.22
C PHE A 25 -29.96 -0.29 0.83
N THR A 26 -29.86 0.87 1.47
CA THR A 26 -28.77 1.81 1.20
C THR A 26 -27.42 1.19 1.55
N LYS A 27 -27.27 0.57 2.72
CA LYS A 27 -26.03 -0.10 3.15
C LYS A 27 -25.70 -1.35 2.31
N SER A 28 -26.73 -2.11 1.91
CA SER A 28 -26.54 -3.32 1.13
C SER A 28 -26.32 -3.01 -0.35
N LEU A 29 -27.23 -2.29 -1.03
CA LEU A 29 -27.14 -1.98 -2.46
C LEU A 29 -26.00 -1.02 -2.82
N ALA A 30 -25.61 -0.08 -1.94
CA ALA A 30 -24.49 0.81 -2.24
C ALA A 30 -23.14 0.07 -2.29
N SER A 31 -22.90 -0.91 -1.40
CA SER A 31 -21.68 -1.74 -1.45
C SER A 31 -21.69 -2.70 -2.65
N TYR A 32 -22.87 -3.08 -3.13
CA TYR A 32 -23.02 -3.94 -4.31
C TYR A 32 -22.79 -3.21 -5.63
N SER A 33 -23.42 -2.04 -5.85
CA SER A 33 -23.33 -1.33 -7.14
C SER A 33 -21.92 -0.83 -7.45
N THR A 34 -21.12 -0.55 -6.41
CA THR A 34 -19.77 0.00 -6.55
C THR A 34 -18.71 -1.07 -6.76
N SER A 35 -18.87 -2.28 -6.21
CA SER A 35 -17.83 -3.32 -6.24
C SER A 35 -17.78 -4.15 -7.52
N GLU A 36 -18.92 -4.43 -8.14
CA GLU A 36 -18.98 -5.21 -9.38
C GLU A 36 -18.27 -4.53 -10.57
N PRO A 37 -18.43 -3.21 -10.81
CA PRO A 37 -17.64 -2.50 -11.82
C PRO A 37 -16.13 -2.57 -11.58
N VAL A 38 -15.68 -2.41 -10.32
CA VAL A 38 -14.25 -2.41 -9.98
C VAL A 38 -13.61 -3.78 -10.24
N PHE A 39 -14.27 -4.87 -9.89
CA PHE A 39 -13.73 -6.21 -10.17
C PHE A 39 -13.67 -6.52 -11.66
N LYS A 40 -14.64 -6.04 -12.43
CA LYS A 40 -14.65 -6.18 -13.88
C LYS A 40 -13.50 -5.35 -14.50
N GLU A 41 -13.34 -4.11 -14.07
CA GLU A 41 -12.25 -3.23 -14.49
C GLU A 41 -10.87 -3.83 -14.17
N VAL A 42 -10.68 -4.42 -12.99
CA VAL A 42 -9.44 -5.14 -12.64
C VAL A 42 -9.14 -6.24 -13.65
N SER A 43 -10.14 -7.04 -14.00
CA SER A 43 -10.01 -8.15 -14.95
C SER A 43 -9.64 -7.64 -16.34
N GLU A 44 -10.36 -6.63 -16.83
CA GLU A 44 -10.14 -6.02 -18.14
C GLU A 44 -8.76 -5.39 -18.26
N ARG A 45 -8.33 -4.60 -17.28
CA ARG A 45 -7.02 -3.94 -17.32
C ARG A 45 -5.86 -4.90 -17.19
N LYS A 46 -5.98 -5.90 -16.32
CA LYS A 46 -4.92 -6.88 -16.09
C LYS A 46 -4.71 -7.81 -17.29
N HIS A 47 -5.80 -8.16 -17.97
CA HIS A 47 -5.77 -9.06 -19.13
C HIS A 47 -5.98 -8.31 -20.45
N LYS A 48 -5.56 -7.04 -20.52
CA LYS A 48 -5.69 -6.18 -21.71
C LYS A 48 -5.04 -6.80 -22.96
N ASP A 49 -3.95 -7.55 -22.76
CA ASP A 49 -3.18 -8.23 -23.81
C ASP A 49 -3.58 -9.71 -23.97
N GLY A 50 -4.66 -10.13 -23.31
CA GLY A 50 -5.13 -11.52 -23.24
C GLY A 50 -4.73 -12.27 -21.96
N PHE A 51 -5.27 -13.47 -21.80
CA PHE A 51 -5.02 -14.30 -20.60
C PHE A 51 -3.65 -14.98 -20.68
N THR A 52 -2.70 -14.45 -19.93
CA THR A 52 -1.38 -15.06 -19.76
C THR A 52 -1.37 -16.01 -18.54
N CYS A 53 -0.77 -17.19 -18.69
CA CYS A 53 -0.65 -18.13 -17.58
C CYS A 53 0.24 -17.55 -16.46
N SER A 54 -0.32 -17.45 -15.25
CA SER A 54 0.38 -16.96 -14.05
C SER A 54 1.53 -17.84 -13.54
N HIS A 55 1.78 -18.99 -14.18
CA HIS A 55 2.81 -19.95 -13.77
C HIS A 55 3.95 -20.14 -14.77
N CYS A 56 3.67 -20.01 -16.06
CA CYS A 56 4.66 -20.24 -17.13
C CYS A 56 4.67 -19.15 -18.20
N HIS A 57 3.85 -18.10 -18.03
CA HIS A 57 3.74 -16.96 -18.95
C HIS A 57 3.34 -17.29 -20.39
N SER A 58 2.88 -18.51 -20.67
CA SER A 58 2.28 -18.87 -21.96
C SER A 58 0.91 -18.21 -22.14
N ASN A 59 0.62 -17.82 -23.38
CA ASN A 59 -0.67 -17.27 -23.81
C ASN A 59 -1.68 -18.36 -24.19
N ASN A 60 -1.31 -19.64 -24.07
CA ASN A 60 -2.17 -20.78 -24.43
C ASN A 60 -3.10 -21.16 -23.27
N ALA A 61 -4.03 -20.27 -22.93
CA ALA A 61 -5.01 -20.44 -21.87
C ALA A 61 -6.41 -20.72 -22.43
N VAL A 62 -7.09 -21.73 -21.88
CA VAL A 62 -8.47 -22.09 -22.24
C VAL A 62 -9.41 -21.97 -21.05
N ARG A 63 -10.70 -21.75 -21.31
CA ARG A 63 -11.76 -21.84 -20.29
C ARG A 63 -11.82 -23.26 -19.72
N PHE A 64 -11.90 -23.39 -18.41
CA PHE A 64 -11.85 -24.68 -17.69
C PHE A 64 -12.81 -24.72 -16.49
N GLY A 65 -14.10 -24.81 -16.79
CA GLY A 65 -15.17 -24.82 -15.78
C GLY A 65 -15.37 -23.46 -15.11
N LYS A 66 -16.30 -23.42 -14.16
CA LYS A 66 -16.70 -22.20 -13.47
C LYS A 66 -16.72 -22.43 -11.96
N TYR A 67 -16.65 -21.36 -11.19
CA TYR A 67 -16.77 -21.39 -9.74
C TYR A 67 -17.64 -20.25 -9.24
N TYR A 68 -18.21 -20.43 -8.06
CA TYR A 68 -19.17 -19.49 -7.50
C TYR A 68 -18.56 -18.74 -6.32
N VAL A 69 -18.80 -17.43 -6.26
CA VAL A 69 -18.34 -16.56 -5.18
C VAL A 69 -19.53 -15.84 -4.58
N LYS A 70 -19.67 -15.93 -3.25
CA LYS A 70 -20.71 -15.23 -2.52
C LYS A 70 -20.34 -13.74 -2.37
N MET A 71 -21.18 -12.88 -2.91
CA MET A 71 -21.11 -11.42 -2.78
C MET A 71 -22.33 -10.93 -2.01
N GLY A 72 -22.21 -10.91 -0.67
CA GLY A 72 -23.34 -10.63 0.21
C GLY A 72 -24.46 -11.65 0.05
N SER A 73 -25.62 -11.20 -0.43
CA SER A 73 -26.79 -12.04 -0.72
C SER A 73 -26.78 -12.69 -2.11
N ARG A 74 -25.90 -12.26 -3.03
CA ARG A 74 -25.80 -12.83 -4.38
C ARG A 74 -24.68 -13.85 -4.47
N THR A 75 -24.82 -14.78 -5.41
CA THR A 75 -23.76 -15.70 -5.82
C THR A 75 -23.38 -15.36 -7.25
N LEU A 76 -22.14 -14.95 -7.46
CA LEU A 76 -21.61 -14.64 -8.79
C LEU A 76 -20.86 -15.85 -9.34
N GLU A 77 -21.15 -16.17 -10.59
CA GLU A 77 -20.41 -17.17 -11.36
C GLU A 77 -19.15 -16.53 -11.94
N ARG A 78 -18.00 -17.20 -11.80
CA ARG A 78 -16.71 -16.75 -12.33
C ARG A 78 -16.03 -17.85 -13.12
N GLN A 79 -15.29 -17.43 -14.15
CA GLN A 79 -14.57 -18.32 -15.06
C GLN A 79 -13.22 -18.77 -14.45
N ARG A 80 -12.94 -20.07 -14.53
CA ARG A 80 -11.60 -20.63 -14.29
C ARG A 80 -10.91 -20.89 -15.64
N TYR A 81 -9.60 -20.71 -15.69
CA TYR A 81 -8.78 -20.95 -16.87
C TYR A 81 -7.78 -22.08 -16.60
N ARG A 82 -7.36 -22.77 -17.66
CA ARG A 82 -6.30 -23.78 -17.63
C ARG A 82 -5.29 -23.49 -18.73
N CYS A 83 -4.01 -23.44 -18.37
CA CYS A 83 -2.93 -23.36 -19.35
C CYS A 83 -2.73 -24.72 -20.02
N LYS A 84 -2.61 -24.73 -21.34
CA LYS A 84 -2.35 -25.95 -22.13
C LYS A 84 -0.88 -26.38 -22.10
N GLU A 85 0.05 -25.45 -21.89
CA GLU A 85 1.49 -25.77 -21.80
C GLU A 85 1.83 -26.44 -20.47
N CYS A 86 1.53 -25.79 -19.34
CA CYS A 86 1.92 -26.30 -18.02
C CYS A 86 0.81 -27.07 -17.29
N GLY A 87 -0.38 -27.17 -17.87
CA GLY A 87 -1.53 -27.87 -17.31
C GLY A 87 -2.18 -27.24 -16.07
N LYS A 88 -1.59 -26.18 -15.48
CA LYS A 88 -2.08 -25.53 -14.25
C LYS A 88 -3.32 -24.66 -14.50
N THR A 89 -4.14 -24.52 -13.46
CA THR A 89 -5.35 -23.67 -13.48
C THR A 89 -5.13 -22.35 -12.78
N PHE A 90 -5.85 -21.32 -13.23
CA PHE A 90 -5.82 -19.97 -12.66
C PHE A 90 -7.16 -19.26 -12.88
N THR A 91 -7.35 -18.10 -12.26
CA THR A 91 -8.52 -17.23 -12.43
C THR A 91 -8.07 -15.85 -12.92
N ASP A 92 -9.03 -15.02 -13.32
CA ASP A 92 -8.79 -13.62 -13.67
C ASP A 92 -8.03 -12.85 -12.59
N VAL A 93 -8.33 -13.13 -11.32
CA VAL A 93 -7.72 -12.51 -10.14
C VAL A 93 -6.50 -13.25 -9.57
N THR A 94 -5.96 -14.29 -10.22
CA THR A 94 -4.74 -14.98 -9.74
C THR A 94 -3.54 -14.03 -9.63
N ASN A 95 -2.74 -14.13 -8.58
CA ASN A 95 -1.63 -13.20 -8.26
C ASN A 95 -2.06 -11.75 -8.00
N THR A 96 -3.32 -11.49 -7.62
CA THR A 96 -3.78 -10.17 -7.15
C THR A 96 -4.12 -10.22 -5.66
N PRO A 97 -4.26 -9.06 -4.98
CA PRO A 97 -4.75 -9.01 -3.59
C PRO A 97 -6.08 -9.75 -3.37
N LEU A 98 -6.91 -9.81 -4.42
CA LEU A 98 -8.23 -10.43 -4.41
C LEU A 98 -8.19 -11.95 -4.57
N TYR A 99 -7.02 -12.53 -4.86
CA TYR A 99 -6.89 -13.97 -5.03
C TYR A 99 -7.24 -14.74 -3.75
N HIS A 100 -8.10 -15.74 -3.89
CA HIS A 100 -8.68 -16.53 -2.78
C HIS A 100 -9.40 -15.69 -1.70
N THR A 101 -9.97 -14.54 -2.06
CA THR A 101 -10.83 -13.82 -1.11
C THR A 101 -12.24 -14.45 -1.04
N HIS A 102 -12.72 -14.69 0.18
CA HIS A 102 -14.06 -15.22 0.42
C HIS A 102 -15.13 -14.13 0.57
N LEU A 103 -14.72 -12.87 0.78
CA LEU A 103 -15.62 -11.74 1.03
C LEU A 103 -15.28 -10.56 0.09
N PRO A 104 -15.32 -10.76 -1.24
CA PRO A 104 -14.95 -9.73 -2.22
C PRO A 104 -15.74 -8.42 -2.04
N HIS A 105 -17.04 -8.51 -1.75
CA HIS A 105 -17.94 -7.37 -1.56
C HIS A 105 -17.50 -6.41 -0.43
N LYS A 106 -16.67 -6.84 0.53
CA LYS A 106 -16.21 -5.99 1.64
C LYS A 106 -14.90 -5.25 1.36
N TRP A 107 -14.26 -5.47 0.20
CA TRP A 107 -12.95 -4.86 -0.07
C TRP A 107 -13.01 -3.36 -0.24
N LEU A 108 -14.03 -2.81 -0.91
CA LEU A 108 -14.17 -1.37 -1.06
C LEU A 108 -14.33 -0.68 0.30
N GLU A 109 -15.24 -1.18 1.15
CA GLU A 109 -15.41 -0.69 2.53
C GLU A 109 -14.13 -0.82 3.36
N PHE A 110 -13.34 -1.88 3.13
CA PHE A 110 -12.08 -2.07 3.84
C PHE A 110 -11.02 -1.06 3.37
N VAL A 111 -10.93 -0.82 2.07
CA VAL A 111 -10.01 0.16 1.49
C VAL A 111 -10.40 1.57 1.89
N GLN A 112 -11.70 1.89 1.94
CA GLN A 112 -12.22 3.12 2.53
C GLN A 112 -11.71 3.30 3.96
N CYS A 113 -11.86 2.28 4.81
CA CYS A 113 -11.31 2.30 6.17
C CYS A 113 -9.79 2.51 6.20
N MET A 114 -9.06 1.99 5.21
CA MET A 114 -7.63 2.22 5.08
C MET A 114 -7.33 3.69 4.72
N ILE A 115 -8.00 4.27 3.73
CA ILE A 115 -7.79 5.68 3.36
C ILE A 115 -8.08 6.61 4.55
N GLU A 116 -9.14 6.31 5.32
CA GLU A 116 -9.48 7.03 6.56
C GLU A 116 -8.46 6.82 7.70
N GLY A 117 -7.62 5.79 7.61
CA GLY A 117 -6.62 5.48 8.62
C GLY A 117 -7.19 4.81 9.87
N TYR A 118 -8.30 4.08 9.74
CA TYR A 118 -8.90 3.37 10.86
C TYR A 118 -8.03 2.22 11.38
N SER A 119 -8.17 1.96 12.68
CA SER A 119 -7.58 0.78 13.31
C SER A 119 -8.25 -0.48 12.78
N LEU A 120 -7.50 -1.58 12.73
CA LEU A 120 -8.04 -2.88 12.31
C LEU A 120 -9.22 -3.34 13.18
N ARG A 121 -9.27 -2.91 14.45
CA ARG A 121 -10.38 -3.21 15.37
C ARG A 121 -11.64 -2.45 14.98
N LYS A 122 -11.50 -1.14 14.70
CA LYS A 122 -12.63 -0.32 14.21
C LYS A 122 -13.14 -0.83 12.88
N SER A 123 -12.25 -1.14 11.94
CA SER A 123 -12.63 -1.74 10.65
C SER A 123 -13.29 -3.12 10.83
N ALA A 124 -12.81 -3.93 11.76
CA ALA A 124 -13.38 -5.25 12.05
C ALA A 124 -14.84 -5.17 12.55
N GLU A 125 -15.13 -4.19 13.40
CA GLU A 125 -16.47 -3.91 13.90
C GLU A 125 -17.39 -3.43 12.78
N LEU A 126 -16.97 -2.42 12.00
CA LEU A 126 -17.75 -1.87 10.89
C LEU A 126 -18.08 -2.92 9.83
N LEU A 127 -17.06 -3.68 9.39
CA LEU A 127 -17.22 -4.67 8.33
C LEU A 127 -17.74 -6.01 8.85
N LYS A 128 -17.82 -6.23 10.17
CA LYS A 128 -18.12 -7.53 10.78
C LYS A 128 -17.21 -8.64 10.23
N VAL A 129 -15.90 -8.39 10.28
CA VAL A 129 -14.83 -9.31 9.84
C VAL A 129 -13.76 -9.35 10.92
N HIS A 130 -13.22 -10.53 11.23
CA HIS A 130 -12.18 -10.64 12.25
C HIS A 130 -10.92 -9.81 11.88
N TYR A 131 -10.37 -9.05 12.84
CA TYR A 131 -9.28 -8.10 12.58
C TYR A 131 -8.01 -8.76 12.01
N VAL A 132 -7.78 -10.05 12.30
CA VAL A 132 -6.66 -10.83 11.73
C VAL A 132 -6.84 -11.02 10.22
N THR A 133 -8.06 -11.28 9.75
CA THR A 133 -8.37 -11.36 8.33
C THR A 133 -8.08 -10.02 7.65
N LEU A 134 -8.51 -8.92 8.27
CA LEU A 134 -8.24 -7.57 7.78
C LEU A 134 -6.74 -7.22 7.80
N PHE A 135 -6.00 -7.69 8.79
CA PHE A 135 -4.54 -7.54 8.84
C PHE A 135 -3.88 -8.16 7.61
N TYR A 136 -4.30 -9.39 7.24
CA TYR A 136 -3.77 -10.04 6.06
C TYR A 136 -4.24 -9.39 4.75
N TRP A 137 -5.50 -8.95 4.68
CA TRP A 137 -6.00 -8.20 3.52
C TRP A 137 -5.18 -6.93 3.29
N ARG A 138 -4.92 -6.16 4.35
CA ARG A 138 -4.05 -4.98 4.30
C ARG A 138 -2.69 -5.33 3.74
N HIS A 139 -2.03 -6.36 4.28
CA HIS A 139 -0.68 -6.68 3.86
C HIS A 139 -0.60 -7.35 2.48
N LYS A 140 -1.65 -8.05 2.02
CA LYS A 140 -1.75 -8.46 0.61
C LYS A 140 -1.80 -7.26 -0.31
N LEU A 141 -2.73 -6.34 -0.04
CA LEU A 141 -2.92 -5.15 -0.86
C LEU A 141 -1.67 -4.25 -0.87
N LEU A 142 -1.07 -4.02 0.29
CA LEU A 142 0.15 -3.23 0.40
C LEU A 142 1.40 -3.92 -0.17
N SER A 143 1.42 -5.26 -0.20
CA SER A 143 2.48 -6.00 -0.90
C SER A 143 2.41 -5.76 -2.40
N ALA A 144 1.22 -5.60 -2.98
CA ALA A 144 1.08 -5.30 -4.40
C ALA A 144 1.33 -3.81 -4.71
N ILE A 145 0.85 -2.89 -3.86
CA ILE A 145 1.15 -1.45 -3.98
C ILE A 145 2.66 -1.18 -3.88
N LYS A 146 3.38 -1.94 -3.06
CA LYS A 146 4.83 -1.83 -2.96
C LYS A 146 5.56 -2.10 -4.30
N GLU A 147 4.98 -2.94 -5.15
CA GLU A 147 5.53 -3.28 -6.46
C GLU A 147 5.10 -2.29 -7.56
N MET A 148 4.32 -1.26 -7.23
CA MET A 148 3.97 -0.22 -8.20
C MET A 148 5.23 0.47 -8.72
N ASP A 149 5.31 0.59 -10.05
CA ASP A 149 6.39 1.33 -10.69
C ASP A 149 6.39 2.80 -10.25
N PHE A 150 7.59 3.33 -10.06
CA PHE A 150 7.81 4.72 -9.70
C PHE A 150 8.51 5.41 -10.86
N ASP A 151 7.84 6.39 -11.47
CA ASP A 151 8.39 7.20 -12.55
C ASP A 151 9.62 7.99 -12.08
N GLN A 152 10.58 8.21 -12.98
CA GLN A 152 11.78 9.00 -12.70
C GLN A 152 11.44 10.42 -12.24
N PHE A 153 12.16 10.94 -11.24
CA PHE A 153 11.93 12.30 -10.74
C PHE A 153 12.17 13.37 -11.79
N GLU A 154 11.47 14.49 -11.66
CA GLU A 154 11.58 15.63 -12.57
C GLU A 154 12.15 16.87 -11.86
N GLY A 155 13.07 17.57 -12.53
CA GLY A 155 13.64 18.83 -12.05
C GLY A 155 14.35 18.70 -10.71
N ILE A 156 13.94 19.52 -9.74
CA ILE A 156 14.55 19.60 -8.40
C ILE A 156 14.06 18.46 -7.52
N VAL A 157 15.00 17.65 -7.03
CA VAL A 157 14.73 16.51 -6.15
C VAL A 157 15.33 16.79 -4.77
N GLU A 158 14.45 16.84 -3.77
CA GLU A 158 14.81 16.94 -2.36
C GLU A 158 15.00 15.53 -1.79
N MET A 159 16.15 15.27 -1.17
CA MET A 159 16.45 13.98 -0.56
C MET A 159 16.98 14.16 0.86
N ASP A 160 16.44 13.34 1.75
CA ASP A 160 16.86 13.27 3.14
C ASP A 160 16.45 11.90 3.69
N GLU A 161 17.04 11.53 4.83
CA GLU A 161 16.66 10.31 5.52
C GLU A 161 15.87 10.58 6.80
N THR A 162 15.09 9.58 7.19
CA THR A 162 14.48 9.54 8.51
C THR A 162 14.67 8.16 9.12
N TYR A 163 14.64 8.11 10.44
CA TYR A 163 14.93 6.90 11.19
C TYR A 163 13.73 6.46 12.04
N PHE A 164 13.48 5.16 12.03
CA PHE A 164 12.51 4.49 12.91
C PHE A 164 13.23 3.48 13.79
N LEU A 165 12.76 3.29 15.02
CA LEU A 165 13.35 2.27 15.87
C LEU A 165 13.01 0.88 15.35
N TYR A 166 14.01 -0.01 15.30
CA TYR A 166 13.84 -1.40 14.93
C TYR A 166 12.82 -2.07 15.85
N SER A 167 11.87 -2.78 15.24
CA SER A 167 10.68 -3.28 15.91
C SER A 167 10.31 -4.67 15.38
N GLU A 168 10.28 -5.63 16.29
CA GLU A 168 9.81 -6.99 16.05
C GLU A 168 8.38 -7.19 16.58
N LYS A 169 7.56 -6.14 16.49
CA LYS A 169 6.17 -6.18 16.97
C LYS A 169 5.43 -7.38 16.38
N GLY A 170 4.81 -8.18 17.25
CA GLY A 170 4.09 -9.40 16.88
C GLY A 170 4.94 -10.68 16.78
N LYS A 171 6.27 -10.60 16.93
CA LYS A 171 7.13 -11.79 17.05
C LYS A 171 6.96 -12.42 18.43
N ARG A 172 6.73 -13.73 18.50
CA ARG A 172 6.50 -14.46 19.76
C ARG A 172 7.76 -14.60 20.62
N LYS A 173 8.90 -14.85 19.98
CA LYS A 173 10.22 -14.99 20.63
C LYS A 173 11.14 -13.90 20.09
N VAL A 174 11.56 -12.98 20.94
CA VAL A 174 12.53 -11.94 20.61
C VAL A 174 13.88 -12.40 21.11
N GLU A 175 14.87 -12.43 20.23
CA GLU A 175 16.24 -12.84 20.55
C GLU A 175 17.10 -11.61 20.85
N GLY A 176 18.08 -11.76 21.73
CA GLY A 176 19.05 -10.70 22.05
C GLY A 176 18.54 -9.55 22.93
N ARG A 177 17.25 -9.52 23.30
CA ARG A 177 16.70 -8.59 24.32
C ARG A 177 15.35 -9.05 24.86
N LYS A 178 14.96 -8.52 26.02
CA LYS A 178 13.60 -8.69 26.56
C LYS A 178 12.56 -7.98 25.68
N ALA A 179 11.35 -8.54 25.65
CA ALA A 179 10.20 -7.91 25.00
C ALA A 179 9.87 -6.56 25.67
N ARG A 180 9.54 -5.55 24.86
CA ARG A 180 9.15 -4.22 25.35
C ARG A 180 7.64 -4.18 25.58
N LYS A 181 7.21 -3.57 26.70
CA LYS A 181 5.78 -3.34 26.98
C LYS A 181 5.19 -2.19 26.16
N ARG A 182 6.01 -1.18 25.82
CA ARG A 182 5.63 0.02 25.05
C ARG A 182 6.72 0.35 24.02
N GLY A 183 6.49 1.42 23.23
CA GLY A 183 7.56 2.03 22.44
C GLY A 183 8.76 2.41 23.31
N GLY A 184 9.88 2.77 22.68
CA GLY A 184 11.09 3.15 23.41
C GLY A 184 11.99 4.03 22.55
N SER A 185 13.15 4.34 23.10
CA SER A 185 14.25 5.03 22.42
C SER A 185 15.37 4.03 22.07
N SER A 186 16.30 4.49 21.22
CA SER A 186 17.58 3.81 21.04
C SER A 186 18.34 3.79 22.37
N SER A 187 19.04 2.69 22.66
CA SER A 187 19.97 2.61 23.79
C SER A 187 21.23 3.46 23.59
N GLN A 188 21.56 3.74 22.32
CA GLN A 188 22.75 4.46 21.89
C GLN A 188 22.42 5.92 21.53
N ARG A 189 23.35 6.83 21.82
CA ARG A 189 23.27 8.24 21.39
C ARG A 189 23.56 8.35 19.89
N GLY A 190 22.75 9.13 19.18
CA GLY A 190 22.89 9.31 17.73
C GLY A 190 22.41 8.11 16.91
N ILE A 191 22.74 8.10 15.61
CA ILE A 191 22.27 7.08 14.67
C ILE A 191 22.99 5.74 14.91
N SER A 192 22.24 4.70 15.29
CA SER A 192 22.77 3.38 15.66
C SER A 192 22.16 2.24 14.84
N LYS A 193 22.69 1.01 15.00
CA LYS A 193 22.13 -0.21 14.39
C LYS A 193 20.71 -0.54 14.86
N GLU A 194 20.26 0.07 15.96
CA GLU A 194 18.88 -0.09 16.43
C GLU A 194 17.88 0.73 15.62
N GLN A 195 18.35 1.60 14.72
CA GLN A 195 17.48 2.41 13.87
C GLN A 195 17.48 1.89 12.44
N VAL A 196 16.28 1.86 11.88
CA VAL A 196 15.99 1.54 10.49
C VAL A 196 15.97 2.85 9.73
N CYS A 197 16.85 2.96 8.74
CA CYS A 197 16.95 4.10 7.86
C CYS A 197 15.89 3.99 6.76
N VAL A 198 15.11 5.04 6.61
CA VAL A 198 14.17 5.25 5.52
C VAL A 198 14.66 6.45 4.72
N LEU A 199 15.02 6.20 3.47
CA LEU A 199 15.34 7.27 2.53
C LEU A 199 14.04 7.84 1.99
N VAL A 200 13.92 9.16 1.94
CA VAL A 200 12.84 9.86 1.26
C VAL A 200 13.43 10.76 0.18
N ALA A 201 12.92 10.61 -1.03
CA ALA A 201 13.22 11.47 -2.16
C ALA A 201 11.91 12.07 -2.69
N ARG A 202 11.91 13.34 -3.03
CA ARG A 202 10.70 14.06 -3.43
C ARG A 202 11.01 15.14 -4.44
N ASP A 203 10.27 15.17 -5.54
CA ASP A 203 10.19 16.36 -6.39
C ASP A 203 8.91 17.15 -6.06
N ARG A 204 8.55 18.11 -6.92
CA ARG A 204 7.37 18.95 -6.69
C ARG A 204 6.03 18.20 -6.77
N GLN A 205 5.99 17.02 -7.40
CA GLN A 205 4.77 16.27 -7.66
C GLN A 205 4.72 14.92 -6.93
N LYS A 206 5.83 14.18 -6.89
CA LYS A 206 5.90 12.80 -6.41
C LYS A 206 6.95 12.61 -5.33
N ALA A 207 6.72 11.60 -4.50
CA ALA A 207 7.63 11.22 -3.43
C ALA A 207 7.82 9.70 -3.42
N ASN A 208 9.07 9.30 -3.16
CA ASN A 208 9.45 7.91 -2.93
C ASN A 208 10.06 7.79 -1.54
N SER A 209 9.61 6.81 -0.77
CA SER A 209 10.14 6.50 0.57
C SER A 209 10.35 5.01 0.75
N LYS A 210 11.59 4.58 1.04
CA LYS A 210 11.92 3.15 1.11
C LYS A 210 12.86 2.87 2.27
N VAL A 211 12.71 1.70 2.91
CA VAL A 211 13.71 1.23 3.85
C VAL A 211 15.00 0.91 3.10
N VAL A 212 16.11 1.49 3.54
CA VAL A 212 17.43 1.27 2.92
C VAL A 212 18.38 0.42 3.78
N GLY A 213 17.97 0.07 5.02
CA GLY A 213 18.70 -0.82 5.92
C GLY A 213 18.74 -0.29 7.35
N GLN A 214 19.62 -0.87 8.18
CA GLN A 214 19.86 -0.40 9.55
C GLN A 214 21.11 0.48 9.68
N GLY A 215 21.07 1.40 10.65
CA GLY A 215 22.15 2.35 10.90
C GLY A 215 22.23 3.46 9.88
N ARG A 216 23.37 4.17 9.87
CA ARG A 216 23.63 5.22 8.89
C ARG A 216 23.55 4.65 7.48
N ILE A 217 22.92 5.40 6.59
CA ILE A 217 22.92 5.09 5.17
C ILE A 217 24.36 5.08 4.65
N VAL A 218 24.59 4.35 3.56
CA VAL A 218 25.85 4.36 2.81
C VAL A 218 25.53 4.48 1.33
N LYS A 219 26.49 4.93 0.53
CA LYS A 219 26.31 5.22 -0.89
C LYS A 219 25.77 4.04 -1.71
N THR A 220 26.24 2.81 -1.46
CA THR A 220 25.76 1.62 -2.20
C THR A 220 24.27 1.37 -1.98
N ARG A 221 23.78 1.61 -0.76
CA ARG A 221 22.35 1.52 -0.41
C ARG A 221 21.54 2.65 -1.05
N LEU A 222 22.12 3.85 -1.14
CA LEU A 222 21.52 4.98 -1.82
C LEU A 222 21.29 4.68 -3.31
N GLU A 223 22.33 4.17 -3.99
CA GLU A 223 22.26 3.79 -5.40
C GLU A 223 21.18 2.72 -5.65
N ALA A 224 21.16 1.65 -4.84
CA ALA A 224 20.17 0.59 -4.97
C ALA A 224 18.72 1.08 -4.72
N ALA A 225 18.54 2.13 -3.92
CA ALA A 225 17.22 2.63 -3.55
C ALA A 225 16.64 3.63 -4.57
N ILE A 226 17.49 4.50 -5.13
CA ILE A 226 17.05 5.68 -5.88
C ILE A 226 17.74 5.86 -7.25
N GLY A 227 18.80 5.11 -7.55
CA GLY A 227 19.64 5.36 -8.72
C GLY A 227 18.89 5.29 -10.05
N SER A 228 17.99 4.32 -10.23
CA SER A 228 17.16 4.21 -11.44
C SER A 228 16.07 5.27 -11.57
N LYS A 229 15.81 6.05 -10.50
CA LYS A 229 14.77 7.07 -10.45
C LYS A 229 15.31 8.48 -10.70
N LEU A 230 16.63 8.63 -10.78
CA LEU A 230 17.30 9.89 -11.05
C LEU A 230 17.89 9.87 -12.46
N THR A 231 17.95 11.06 -13.05
CA THR A 231 18.52 11.34 -14.36
C THR A 231 19.59 12.42 -14.22
N PRO A 232 20.57 12.52 -15.14
CA PRO A 232 21.58 13.59 -15.11
C PRO A 232 21.00 15.02 -15.16
N THR A 233 19.75 15.17 -15.62
CA THR A 233 19.04 16.46 -15.66
C THR A 233 18.44 16.89 -14.33
N ASN A 234 18.42 16.01 -13.31
CA ASN A 234 17.91 16.37 -12.00
C ASN A 234 18.88 17.26 -11.22
N VAL A 235 18.32 18.20 -10.46
CA VAL A 235 19.07 19.00 -9.48
C VAL A 235 18.77 18.48 -8.09
N LEU A 236 19.80 18.08 -7.36
CA LEU A 236 19.67 17.48 -6.05
C LEU A 236 19.72 18.54 -4.94
N CYS A 237 18.80 18.48 -3.98
CA CYS A 237 18.81 19.25 -2.74
C CYS A 237 18.88 18.29 -1.55
N THR A 238 19.95 18.33 -0.76
CA THR A 238 20.07 17.47 0.44
C THR A 238 20.54 18.26 1.66
N ASP A 239 20.52 17.59 2.81
CA ASP A 239 21.25 18.05 3.98
C ASP A 239 22.78 18.00 3.74
N ALA A 240 23.56 18.41 4.74
CA ALA A 240 25.02 18.47 4.64
C ALA A 240 25.72 17.10 4.81
N TRP A 241 25.00 15.98 4.73
CA TRP A 241 25.59 14.67 4.96
C TRP A 241 26.48 14.21 3.79
N ARG A 242 27.62 13.60 4.12
CA ARG A 242 28.73 13.38 3.16
C ARG A 242 28.38 12.41 2.04
N ALA A 243 27.54 11.40 2.28
CA ALA A 243 27.28 10.40 1.25
C ALA A 243 26.46 10.96 0.08
N PHE A 244 25.54 11.91 0.32
CA PHE A 244 24.81 12.60 -0.75
C PHE A 244 25.73 13.41 -1.64
N MET A 245 26.73 14.11 -1.06
CA MET A 245 27.73 14.84 -1.84
C MET A 245 28.55 13.93 -2.74
N THR A 246 29.07 12.83 -2.20
CA THR A 246 29.84 11.86 -3.00
C THR A 246 28.96 11.26 -4.10
N TYR A 247 27.71 10.93 -3.77
CA TYR A 247 26.74 10.37 -4.70
C TYR A 247 26.43 11.31 -5.87
N ALA A 248 26.11 12.58 -5.58
CA ALA A 248 25.81 13.57 -6.60
C ALA A 248 26.99 13.82 -7.54
N LYS A 249 28.20 13.94 -6.99
CA LYS A 249 29.43 14.14 -7.77
C LYS A 249 29.65 13.01 -8.78
N GLU A 250 29.48 11.76 -8.36
CA GLU A 250 29.69 10.62 -9.24
C GLU A 250 28.61 10.44 -10.30
N LYS A 251 27.37 10.83 -9.98
CA LYS A 251 26.25 10.84 -10.94
C LYS A 251 26.25 12.06 -11.85
N GLY A 252 27.16 13.00 -11.65
CA GLY A 252 27.21 14.26 -12.41
C GLY A 252 26.00 15.16 -12.16
N LEU A 253 25.38 15.07 -10.98
CA LEU A 253 24.19 15.85 -10.64
C LEU A 253 24.58 17.21 -10.06
N GLU A 254 23.90 18.26 -10.48
CA GLU A 254 23.94 19.54 -9.79
C GLU A 254 23.43 19.37 -8.36
N HIS A 255 24.13 19.92 -7.36
CA HIS A 255 23.85 19.63 -5.96
C HIS A 255 23.88 20.86 -5.05
N TYR A 256 22.75 21.16 -4.43
CA TYR A 256 22.59 22.16 -3.39
C TYR A 256 22.53 21.50 -2.01
N ARG A 257 23.37 21.97 -1.08
CA ARG A 257 23.46 21.45 0.28
C ARG A 257 22.99 22.48 1.29
N PHE A 258 22.15 22.03 2.22
CA PHE A 258 21.62 22.85 3.30
C PHE A 258 22.11 22.33 4.65
N LYS A 259 22.84 23.18 5.39
CA LYS A 259 23.34 22.84 6.72
C LYS A 259 22.25 23.01 7.77
N SER A 260 22.35 22.22 8.84
CA SER A 260 21.44 22.27 9.99
C SER A 260 21.67 23.48 10.91
N ASP A 261 22.76 24.24 10.74
CA ASP A 261 23.11 25.43 11.52
C ASP A 261 22.19 26.65 11.25
N GLY A 262 21.28 26.55 10.28
CA GLY A 262 20.14 27.45 10.12
C GLY A 262 20.45 28.81 9.47
N LYS A 263 21.70 29.10 9.11
CA LYS A 263 22.07 30.38 8.47
C LYS A 263 21.44 30.55 7.09
N GLU A 264 21.25 29.46 6.35
CA GLU A 264 20.70 29.48 5.00
C GLU A 264 19.87 28.22 4.75
N ARG A 265 18.54 28.36 4.77
CA ARG A 265 17.59 27.24 4.63
C ARG A 265 16.96 27.15 3.24
N VAL A 266 17.09 28.20 2.43
CA VAL A 266 16.52 28.34 1.10
C VAL A 266 17.50 29.14 0.24
N ARG A 267 17.74 28.68 -0.99
CA ARG A 267 18.49 29.40 -2.03
C ARG A 267 17.60 29.51 -3.26
N GLY A 268 16.87 30.61 -3.40
CA GLY A 268 15.87 30.76 -4.47
C GLY A 268 14.84 29.62 -4.43
N VAL A 269 14.80 28.79 -5.47
CA VAL A 269 13.91 27.62 -5.57
C VAL A 269 14.46 26.34 -4.93
N TYR A 270 15.70 26.35 -4.45
CA TYR A 270 16.37 25.19 -3.85
C TYR A 270 16.18 25.20 -2.33
N HIS A 271 15.69 24.09 -1.77
CA HIS A 271 15.50 23.87 -0.33
C HIS A 271 15.23 22.39 -0.04
N ILE A 272 15.19 21.99 1.24
CA ILE A 272 14.80 20.63 1.68
C ILE A 272 13.50 20.61 2.51
N GLN A 273 12.68 21.65 2.40
CA GLN A 273 11.49 21.81 3.23
C GLN A 273 10.36 20.81 2.90
N ASN A 274 10.23 20.37 1.64
CA ASN A 274 9.19 19.43 1.26
C ASN A 274 9.48 18.03 1.82
N VAL A 275 10.74 17.58 1.76
CA VAL A 275 11.13 16.28 2.34
C VAL A 275 11.00 16.31 3.88
N ASN A 276 11.34 17.42 4.52
CA ASN A 276 11.13 17.61 5.97
C ASN A 276 9.64 17.59 6.35
N SER A 277 8.79 18.26 5.56
CA SER A 277 7.33 18.21 5.76
C SER A 277 6.81 16.78 5.61
N TYR A 278 7.27 16.06 4.58
CA TYR A 278 6.92 14.65 4.37
C TYR A 278 7.33 13.77 5.57
N HIS A 279 8.54 13.94 6.10
CA HIS A 279 9.00 13.24 7.31
C HIS A 279 8.05 13.44 8.50
N SER A 280 7.65 14.69 8.75
CA SER A 280 6.75 15.03 9.84
C SER A 280 5.38 14.37 9.65
N ARG A 281 4.79 14.49 8.46
CA ARG A 281 3.49 13.87 8.15
C ARG A 281 3.55 12.35 8.25
N LEU A 282 4.59 11.72 7.70
CA LEU A 282 4.78 10.27 7.75
C LEU A 282 4.87 9.76 9.19
N LYS A 283 5.69 10.40 10.03
CA LYS A 283 5.83 10.03 11.46
C LYS A 283 4.51 10.20 12.21
N GLY A 284 3.84 11.34 12.03
CA GLY A 284 2.53 11.59 12.64
C GLY A 284 1.49 10.55 12.23
N TRP A 285 1.45 10.20 10.94
CA TRP A 285 0.54 9.18 10.41
C TRP A 285 0.86 7.78 10.95
N LEU A 286 2.14 7.39 11.02
CA LEU A 286 2.58 6.09 11.54
C LEU A 286 2.31 5.92 13.05
N ASN A 287 2.34 7.01 13.83
CA ASN A 287 2.08 6.97 15.26
C ASN A 287 0.70 6.39 15.60
N ARG A 288 -0.29 6.56 14.71
CA ARG A 288 -1.66 6.03 14.87
C ARG A 288 -1.71 4.50 14.97
N PHE A 289 -0.69 3.80 14.49
CA PHE A 289 -0.60 2.33 14.56
C PHE A 289 0.08 1.82 15.84
N ASN A 290 0.51 2.71 16.74
CA ASN A 290 1.28 2.39 17.94
C ASN A 290 2.54 1.56 17.60
N GLY A 291 3.24 1.99 16.55
CA GLY A 291 4.39 1.29 15.97
C GLY A 291 4.01 0.12 15.05
N VAL A 292 4.87 -0.17 14.08
CA VAL A 292 4.74 -1.28 13.14
C VAL A 292 5.94 -2.21 13.29
N ALA A 293 5.81 -3.46 12.85
CA ALA A 293 6.98 -4.34 12.74
C ALA A 293 7.84 -3.87 11.56
N THR A 294 9.16 -3.82 11.74
CA THR A 294 10.09 -3.34 10.70
C THR A 294 9.94 -4.12 9.40
N LYS A 295 9.68 -5.43 9.47
CA LYS A 295 9.44 -6.27 8.29
C LYS A 295 8.24 -5.84 7.43
N TYR A 296 7.33 -5.04 7.97
CA TYR A 296 6.21 -4.47 7.23
C TYR A 296 6.39 -2.97 6.95
N LEU A 297 7.48 -2.34 7.37
CA LEU A 297 7.63 -0.89 7.28
C LEU A 297 7.48 -0.40 5.84
N ASP A 298 8.09 -1.08 4.85
CA ASP A 298 7.90 -0.77 3.43
C ASP A 298 6.43 -0.82 2.97
N HIS A 299 5.62 -1.73 3.51
CA HIS A 299 4.18 -1.76 3.21
C HIS A 299 3.50 -0.46 3.65
N TYR A 300 3.82 0.02 4.85
CA TYR A 300 3.27 1.27 5.38
C TYR A 300 3.85 2.51 4.67
N LEU A 301 5.11 2.47 4.25
CA LEU A 301 5.70 3.53 3.42
C LEU A 301 5.00 3.64 2.06
N SER A 302 4.77 2.50 1.40
CA SER A 302 4.06 2.45 0.11
C SER A 302 2.60 2.88 0.26
N TRP A 303 1.96 2.51 1.37
CA TRP A 303 0.63 3.02 1.73
C TRP A 303 0.63 4.55 1.86
N PHE A 304 1.58 5.11 2.60
CA PHE A 304 1.65 6.55 2.81
C PHE A 304 1.94 7.31 1.52
N GLN A 305 2.80 6.77 0.64
CA GLN A 305 3.03 7.32 -0.71
C GLN A 305 1.74 7.36 -1.52
N PHE A 306 0.98 6.27 -1.54
CA PHE A 306 -0.31 6.22 -2.23
C PHE A 306 -1.25 7.30 -1.68
N LEU A 307 -1.32 7.46 -0.35
CA LEU A 307 -2.12 8.53 0.28
C LEU A 307 -1.67 9.93 -0.14
N ASP A 308 -0.36 10.18 -0.21
CA ASP A 308 0.19 11.47 -0.65
C ASP A 308 -0.13 11.73 -2.14
N GLN A 309 -0.06 10.70 -3.00
CA GLN A 309 -0.41 10.79 -4.43
C GLN A 309 -1.88 11.15 -4.65
N ILE A 310 -2.80 10.58 -3.87
CA ILE A 310 -4.22 10.94 -3.92
C ILE A 310 -4.54 12.21 -3.11
N LYS A 311 -3.53 12.90 -2.57
CA LYS A 311 -3.65 14.11 -1.74
C LYS A 311 -4.55 13.89 -0.52
N HIS A 312 -4.52 12.68 0.05
CA HIS A 312 -5.38 12.24 1.15
C HIS A 312 -6.89 12.41 0.89
N LYS A 313 -7.31 12.56 -0.38
CA LYS A 313 -8.72 12.60 -0.74
C LYS A 313 -9.34 11.23 -0.49
N ASN A 314 -10.58 11.25 -0.05
CA ASN A 314 -11.32 10.05 0.29
C ASN A 314 -12.69 10.08 -0.38
N GLY A 315 -12.83 9.30 -1.46
CA GLY A 315 -14.08 9.10 -2.17
C GLY A 315 -14.00 7.86 -3.07
N ASP A 316 -15.10 7.52 -3.71
CA ASP A 316 -15.24 6.27 -4.46
C ASP A 316 -14.16 6.10 -5.54
N THR A 317 -13.75 7.19 -6.19
CA THR A 317 -12.66 7.18 -7.18
C THR A 317 -11.32 6.79 -6.56
N THR A 318 -10.96 7.30 -5.39
CA THR A 318 -9.68 6.98 -4.75
C THR A 318 -9.67 5.58 -4.16
N VAL A 319 -10.81 5.11 -3.65
CA VAL A 319 -10.98 3.73 -3.19
C VAL A 319 -10.81 2.75 -4.35
N SER A 320 -11.53 2.99 -5.43
CA SER A 320 -11.48 2.16 -6.64
C SER A 320 -10.06 2.16 -7.22
N LYS A 321 -9.42 3.33 -7.30
CA LYS A 321 -8.03 3.49 -7.75
C LYS A 321 -7.07 2.59 -6.96
N MET A 322 -7.15 2.59 -5.61
CA MET A 322 -6.26 1.78 -4.78
C MET A 322 -6.41 0.28 -5.05
N ILE A 323 -7.65 -0.20 -5.21
CA ILE A 323 -7.89 -1.61 -5.54
C ILE A 323 -7.39 -1.93 -6.95
N VAL A 324 -7.79 -1.14 -7.95
CA VAL A 324 -7.46 -1.38 -9.35
C VAL A 324 -5.95 -1.40 -9.53
N GLU A 325 -5.24 -0.35 -9.12
CA GLU A 325 -3.78 -0.26 -9.24
C GLU A 325 -3.08 -1.41 -8.50
N SER A 326 -3.51 -1.73 -7.27
CA SER A 326 -2.93 -2.85 -6.54
C SER A 326 -3.13 -4.21 -7.22
N CYS A 327 -4.12 -4.36 -8.11
CA CYS A 327 -4.36 -5.62 -8.82
C CYS A 327 -3.63 -5.71 -10.16
N LEU A 328 -3.02 -4.61 -10.64
CA LEU A 328 -2.22 -4.62 -11.87
C LEU A 328 -0.83 -5.23 -11.65
N PHE A 329 -0.33 -5.18 -10.41
CA PHE A 329 0.96 -5.74 -10.04
C PHE A 329 0.81 -7.14 -9.47
N SER A 330 1.61 -8.08 -9.99
CA SER A 330 1.57 -9.47 -9.56
C SER A 330 2.14 -9.62 -8.15
N MET A 331 1.35 -10.21 -7.25
CA MET A 331 1.79 -10.53 -5.90
C MET A 331 1.76 -12.04 -5.63
N ASN A 332 2.87 -12.56 -5.12
CA ASN A 332 3.04 -13.99 -4.78
C ASN A 332 2.98 -14.24 -3.26
N ALA A 333 2.66 -13.21 -2.46
CA ALA A 333 2.63 -13.30 -1.00
C ALA A 333 1.34 -13.99 -0.51
N THR A 334 1.52 -15.14 0.14
CA THR A 334 0.44 -15.83 0.85
C THR A 334 0.35 -15.33 2.30
N PHE A 335 -0.71 -15.70 3.02
CA PHE A 335 -0.83 -15.36 4.45
C PHE A 335 0.36 -15.91 5.25
N ASP A 336 0.82 -17.12 4.93
CA ASP A 336 2.00 -17.72 5.58
C ASP A 336 3.28 -16.98 5.23
N LYS A 337 3.52 -16.64 3.95
CA LYS A 337 4.68 -15.85 3.55
C LYS A 337 4.72 -14.50 4.25
N LEU A 338 3.59 -13.81 4.35
CA LEU A 338 3.49 -12.53 5.08
C LEU A 338 3.78 -12.72 6.57
N ARG A 339 3.21 -13.76 7.19
CA ARG A 339 3.38 -14.04 8.62
C ARG A 339 4.81 -14.42 8.97
N LEU A 340 5.45 -15.27 8.16
CA LEU A 340 6.79 -15.82 8.36
C LEU A 340 7.90 -14.94 7.77
N SER A 341 7.56 -13.85 7.07
CA SER A 341 8.57 -12.95 6.52
C SER A 341 9.50 -12.42 7.61
N GLU A 342 10.75 -12.22 7.23
CA GLU A 342 11.77 -11.61 8.08
C GLU A 342 12.21 -10.28 7.49
N PHE A 343 12.79 -9.44 8.33
CA PHE A 343 13.41 -8.21 7.86
C PHE A 343 14.84 -8.51 7.40
N THR A 344 15.11 -8.27 6.12
CA THR A 344 16.45 -8.34 5.55
C THR A 344 17.26 -7.14 6.04
N LYS A 345 18.37 -7.38 6.74
CA LYS A 345 19.17 -6.36 7.44
C LYS A 345 20.04 -5.49 6.54
#